data_AF-A0A392TND3-F1
#
_entry.id   AF-A0A392TND3-F1
#
_cell.length_a   1.000
_cell.length_b   1.000
_cell.length_c   1.000
_cell.angle_alpha   90.00
_cell.angle_beta   90.00
_cell.angle_gamma   90.00
#
_symmetry.space_group_name_H-M   'P 1'
#
loop_
_entity.id
_entity.type
_entity.pdbx_description
1 polymer ?
#
loop_
_entity_poly.entity_id
_entity_poly.type
_entity_poly.pdbx_seq_one_letter_code
_entity_poly.pdbx_strand_id
1 'polypeptide(L)' 'GLVPDEATLSALLCACCHAGLVKDGQEICWRMKNEFNFKARPEHYVYMVKLLGSAGGLEEAYGLTQSYQNQ' A
#
# COMPACT_ATOMS: atom_id res chain seq x y z
N GLY A 1 -16.95 -15.03 -5.15
CA GLY A 1 -16.57 -13.80 -5.86
C GLY A 1 -15.34 -14.07 -6.72
N LEU A 2 -14.97 -13.14 -7.60
CA LEU A 2 -13.75 -13.21 -8.40
C LEU A 2 -12.51 -12.97 -7.51
N VAL A 3 -11.41 -13.68 -7.79
CA VAL A 3 -10.12 -13.45 -7.13
C VAL A 3 -9.49 -12.20 -7.76
N PRO A 4 -9.16 -11.15 -6.98
CA PRO A 4 -8.49 -9.97 -7.52
C PRO A 4 -7.10 -10.33 -8.02
N ASP A 5 -6.71 -9.74 -9.15
CA ASP A 5 -5.34 -9.78 -9.63
C ASP A 5 -4.53 -8.60 -9.06
N GLU A 6 -3.24 -8.56 -9.41
CA GLU A 6 -2.35 -7.49 -8.97
C GLU A 6 -2.84 -6.11 -9.40
N ALA A 7 -3.31 -5.97 -10.65
CA ALA A 7 -3.80 -4.69 -11.17
C ALA A 7 -5.01 -4.17 -10.39
N THR A 8 -5.91 -5.08 -9.99
CA THR A 8 -7.07 -4.77 -9.15
C THR A 8 -6.63 -4.23 -7.79
N LEU A 9 -5.65 -4.87 -7.14
CA LEU A 9 -5.14 -4.42 -5.84
C LEU A 9 -4.38 -3.09 -5.94
N SER A 10 -3.61 -2.87 -7.01
CA SER A 10 -2.94 -1.59 -7.28
C SER A 10 -3.96 -0.46 -7.46
N ALA A 11 -5.04 -0.70 -8.20
CA ALA A 11 -6.09 0.27 -8.42
C ALA A 11 -6.81 0.65 -7.11
N LEU A 12 -7.11 -0.34 -6.26
CA LEU A 12 -7.70 -0.11 -4.94
C LEU A 12 -6.75 0.70 -4.04
N LEU A 13 -5.46 0.36 -4.02
CA LEU A 13 -4.47 1.08 -3.22
C LEU A 13 -4.31 2.54 -3.66
N CYS A 14 -4.30 2.78 -4.98
CA CYS A 14 -4.29 4.11 -5.57
C CYS A 14 -5.53 4.92 -5.16
N ALA A 15 -6.72 4.30 -5.22
CA ALA A 15 -7.97 4.93 -4.79
C ALA A 15 -7.93 5.30 -3.30
N CYS A 16 -7.46 4.41 -2.42
CA CYS A 16 -7.29 4.70 -1.00
C CYS A 16 -6.31 5.86 -0.76
N CYS A 17 -5.20 5.89 -1.50
CA CYS A 17 -4.22 6.97 -1.45
C CYS A 17 -4.86 8.33 -1.79
N HIS A 18 -5.67 8.40 -2.84
CA HIS A 18 -6.35 9.64 -3.24
C HIS A 18 -7.47 10.05 -2.30
N ALA A 19 -8.19 9.09 -1.71
CA ALA A 19 -9.28 9.34 -0.79
C ALA A 19 -8.84 9.59 0.66
N GLY A 20 -7.54 9.40 0.98
CA GLY A 20 -7.02 9.53 2.35
C GLY A 20 -7.46 8.37 3.27
N LEU A 21 -7.83 7.22 2.71
CA LEU A 21 -8.33 6.06 3.45
C LEU A 21 -7.17 5.20 3.98
N VAL A 22 -6.53 5.66 5.05
CA VAL A 22 -5.31 5.04 5.61
C VAL A 22 -5.51 3.58 5.98
N LYS A 23 -6.57 3.28 6.76
CA LYS A 23 -6.84 1.92 7.25
C LYS A 23 -7.09 0.94 6.10
N ASP A 24 -7.91 1.34 5.13
CA ASP A 24 -8.21 0.51 3.97
C ASP A 24 -6.98 0.28 3.10
N GLY A 25 -6.16 1.31 2.88
CA GLY A 25 -4.90 1.18 2.14
C GLY A 25 -3.90 0.23 2.80
N GLN A 26 -3.77 0.29 4.13
CA GLN A 26 -2.95 -0.64 4.91
C GLN A 26 -3.45 -2.08 4.78
N GLU A 27 -4.76 -2.29 4.90
CA GLU A 27 -5.39 -3.59 4.76
C GLU A 27 -5.18 -4.18 3.37
N ILE A 28 -5.41 -3.40 2.31
CA ILE A 28 -5.16 -3.84 0.92
C ILE A 28 -3.70 -4.25 0.73
N CYS A 29 -2.75 -3.46 1.22
CA CYS A 29 -1.32 -3.76 1.12
C CYS A 29 -0.95 -5.04 1.90
N TRP A 30 -1.55 -5.26 3.07
CA TRP A 30 -1.36 -6.47 3.85
C TRP A 30 -1.93 -7.71 3.14
N ARG A 31 -3.16 -7.65 2.66
CA ARG A 31 -3.83 -8.75 1.94
C ARG A 31 -3.12 -9.08 0.64
N MET A 32 -2.62 -8.08 -0.07
CA MET A 32 -1.81 -8.28 -1.28
C MET A 32 -0.64 -9.23 -1.04
N LYS A 33 0.10 -9.03 0.06
CA LYS A 33 1.27 -9.85 0.42
C LYS A 33 0.89 -11.20 1.03
N ASN A 34 -0.07 -11.21 1.96
CA ASN A 34 -0.31 -12.34 2.85
C ASN A 34 -1.46 -13.26 2.38
N GLU A 35 -2.46 -12.72 1.69
CA GLU A 35 -3.61 -13.51 1.20
C GLU A 35 -3.46 -13.86 -0.28
N PHE A 36 -3.10 -12.88 -1.10
CA PHE A 36 -3.03 -13.04 -2.56
C PHE A 36 -1.63 -13.39 -3.07
N ASN A 37 -0.62 -13.42 -2.19
CA ASN A 37 0.78 -13.74 -2.48
C ASN A 37 1.41 -12.90 -3.61
N PHE A 38 0.94 -11.67 -3.80
CA PHE A 38 1.55 -10.72 -4.71
C PHE A 38 2.66 -9.95 -4.00
N LYS A 39 3.87 -9.99 -4.60
CA LYS A 39 4.99 -9.19 -4.11
C LYS A 39 4.69 -7.72 -4.35
N ALA A 40 4.75 -6.91 -3.29
CA ALA A 40 4.64 -5.45 -3.45
C ALA A 40 5.81 -4.92 -4.29
N ARG A 41 5.49 -4.12 -5.31
CA ARG A 41 6.43 -3.42 -6.19
C ARG A 41 6.63 -1.97 -5.73
N PRO A 42 7.68 -1.27 -6.18
CA PRO A 42 7.91 0.12 -5.84
C PRO A 42 6.68 1.02 -6.01
N GLU A 43 5.84 0.82 -7.04
CA GLU A 43 4.62 1.63 -7.23
C GLU A 43 3.65 1.51 -6.03
N HIS A 44 3.52 0.34 -5.43
CA HIS A 44 2.66 0.12 -4.26
C HIS A 44 3.20 0.83 -3.02
N TYR A 45 4.52 0.84 -2.83
CA TYR A 45 5.14 1.57 -1.73
C TYR A 45 5.01 3.09 -1.90
N VAL A 46 5.07 3.61 -3.13
CA VAL A 46 4.81 5.04 -3.40
C VAL A 46 3.40 5.45 -2.95
N TYR A 47 2.38 4.65 -3.26
CA TYR A 47 1.01 4.94 -2.79
C TYR A 47 0.90 4.93 -1.27
N MET A 48 1.54 3.96 -0.60
CA MET A 48 1.52 3.85 0.86
C MET A 48 2.29 4.99 1.55
N VAL A 49 3.48 5.35 1.07
CA VAL A 49 4.26 6.48 1.59
C VAL A 49 3.50 7.79 1.42
N LYS A 50 2.91 8.02 0.24
CA LYS A 50 2.09 9.20 -0.02
C LYS A 50 0.86 9.25 0.89
N LEU A 51 0.15 8.12 1.04
CA LEU A 51 -1.04 8.01 1.88
C LEU A 51 -0.71 8.35 3.34
N LEU A 52 0.29 7.69 3.92
CA LEU A 52 0.73 7.91 5.31
C LEU A 52 1.23 9.34 5.54
N GLY A 53 2.07 9.86 4.64
CA GLY A 53 2.58 11.23 4.73
C GLY A 53 1.47 12.27 4.66
N SER A 54 0.49 12.09 3.78
CA SER A 54 -0.65 13.01 3.67
C SER A 54 -1.59 13.01 4.87
N ALA A 55 -1.59 11.92 5.65
CA ALA A 55 -2.36 11.78 6.88
C ALA A 55 -1.59 12.24 8.14
N GLY A 56 -0.35 12.73 8.00
CA GLY A 56 0.50 13.15 9.12
C GLY A 56 1.35 12.04 9.75
N GLY A 57 1.28 10.80 9.23
CA GLY A 57 2.07 9.65 9.68
C GLY A 57 3.46 9.62 9.06
N LEU A 58 4.26 10.66 9.31
CA LEU A 58 5.60 10.82 8.71
C LEU A 58 6.58 9.75 9.17
N GLU A 59 6.51 9.33 10.44
CA GLU A 59 7.38 8.27 10.98
C GLU A 59 7.08 6.92 10.32
N GLU A 60 5.80 6.58 10.14
CA GLU A 60 5.38 5.36 9.45
C GLU A 60 5.75 5.39 7.96
N ALA A 61 5.57 6.54 7.29
CA ALA A 61 5.97 6.72 5.90
C ALA A 61 7.49 6.56 5.71
N TYR A 62 8.29 7.09 6.64
CA TYR A 62 9.73 6.97 6.63
C TYR A 62 10.18 5.52 6.93
N GLY A 63 9.62 4.90 7.96
CA GLY A 63 9.88 3.50 8.30
C GLY A 63 9.55 2.55 7.14
N LEU A 64 8.48 2.82 6.41
CA LEU A 64 8.13 2.06 5.21
C LEU A 64 9.19 2.20 4.11
N THR A 65 9.72 3.41 3.89
CA THR A 65 10.81 3.67 2.93
C THR A 65 12.08 2.90 3.30
N GLN A 66 12.43 2.88 4.59
CA GLN A 66 13.58 2.11 5.08
C GLN A 66 13.37 0.60 4.93
N SER A 67 12.15 0.09 5.17
CA SER A 67 11.85 -1.34 5.00
C SER A 67 12.01 -1.81 3.55
N TYR A 68 11.77 -0.92 2.58
CA TYR A 68 11.94 -1.22 1.16
C TYR A 68 13.42 -1.26 0.74
N GLN A 69 14.26 -0.38 1.31
CA GLN A 69 15.70 -0.35 1.00
C GLN A 69 16.48 -1.59 1.49
N ASN A 70 15.88 -2.39 2.38
CA ASN A 70 16.48 -3.58 2.99
C ASN A 70 15.91 -4.91 2.44
N GLN A 71 15.14 -4.88 1.35
CA GLN A 71 14.65 -6.07 0.62
C GLN A 71 15.48 -6.37 -0.62
#